data_AF-A0A1B3WMI7-F1
#
_entry.id   AF-A0A1B3WMI7-F1
#
_cell.length_a   1.000
_cell.length_b   1.000
_cell.length_c   1.000
_cell.angle_alpha   90.00
_cell.angle_beta   90.00
_cell.angle_gamma   90.00
#
_symmetry.space_group_name_H-M   'P 1'
#
loop_
_entity.id
_entity.type
_entity.pdbx_description
1 polymer ?
#
loop_
_entity_poly.entity_id
_entity_poly.type
_entity_poly.pdbx_seq_one_letter_code
_entity_poly.pdbx_strand_id
1 'polypeptide(L)'
;MNETNEMMEGGRIEPERMESERIETGKIENDESETQFSISVDAPILRSLMNTPKIHALEHATIAVLASRFNRKKFSGLSLPFGFFLIGEASIEEVRDAFDIALSRLKAGETELALSKNCGTNIAVTGALCALTAIAALSGTKSTKERMKRFDLLALSLGFLSRIGPELGMLAQKEITTDPNVAGLNVTEIKQTTIFGHEAYFVKIIESER
;
A
#
# COMPACT_ATOMS: atom_id res chain seq x y z
N MET A 1 10.54 33.08 58.39
CA MET A 1 10.45 34.15 57.37
C MET A 1 11.41 33.78 56.25
N ASN A 2 11.02 33.57 54.99
CA ASN A 2 9.74 33.34 54.34
C ASN A 2 10.06 32.57 53.04
N GLU A 3 9.10 31.80 52.54
CA GLU A 3 9.14 31.07 51.26
C GLU A 3 9.40 31.98 50.04
N THR A 4 9.89 31.41 48.94
CA THR A 4 9.15 31.48 47.66
C THR A 4 9.64 30.42 46.68
N ASN A 5 8.63 29.77 46.11
CA ASN A 5 8.61 28.72 45.12
C ASN A 5 8.24 29.41 43.79
N GLU A 6 9.04 29.28 42.73
CA GLU A 6 8.62 29.70 41.39
C GLU A 6 8.86 28.58 40.38
N MET A 7 7.73 28.16 39.82
CA MET A 7 7.54 27.18 38.77
C MET A 7 7.96 27.79 37.43
N MET A 8 8.73 27.08 36.62
CA MET A 8 8.97 27.46 35.23
C MET A 8 7.97 26.73 34.32
N GLU A 9 7.01 27.50 33.81
CA GLU A 9 5.99 27.10 32.84
C GLU A 9 6.60 26.55 31.55
N GLY A 10 5.98 25.48 31.04
CA GLY A 10 6.26 24.92 29.72
C GLY A 10 5.84 25.88 28.61
N GLY A 11 6.81 26.24 27.76
CA GLY A 11 6.56 26.98 26.53
C GLY A 11 5.69 26.17 25.56
N ARG A 12 4.52 26.70 25.26
CA ARG A 12 3.59 26.20 24.24
C ARG A 12 4.19 26.46 22.87
N ILE A 13 4.48 25.40 22.12
CA ILE A 13 4.92 25.49 20.72
C ILE A 13 3.66 25.73 19.88
N GLU A 14 3.48 26.93 19.34
CA GLU A 14 2.43 27.20 18.36
C GLU A 14 2.82 26.56 17.02
N PRO A 15 1.92 25.82 16.35
CA PRO A 15 2.19 25.31 15.01
C PRO A 15 2.19 26.45 14.00
N GLU A 16 3.26 26.58 13.21
CA GLU A 16 3.32 27.47 12.05
C GLU A 16 2.16 27.17 11.10
N ARG A 17 1.35 28.19 10.81
CA ARG A 17 0.33 28.12 9.75
C ARG A 17 1.05 28.13 8.40
N MET A 18 1.22 26.95 7.82
CA MET A 18 1.59 26.82 6.41
C MET A 18 0.39 27.19 5.53
N GLU A 19 0.63 28.13 4.63
CA GLU A 19 -0.34 28.73 3.73
C GLU A 19 -0.77 27.71 2.67
N SER A 20 -2.08 27.48 2.52
CA SER A 20 -2.65 26.53 1.56
C SER A 20 -2.47 27.04 0.14
N GLU A 21 -1.58 26.43 -0.66
CA GLU A 21 -1.54 26.67 -2.09
C GLU A 21 -2.79 26.07 -2.77
N ARG A 22 -3.56 26.92 -3.46
CA ARG A 22 -4.74 26.56 -4.24
C ARG A 22 -4.30 26.20 -5.66
N ILE A 23 -4.45 24.95 -6.08
CA ILE A 23 -4.15 24.55 -7.47
C ILE A 23 -5.34 23.84 -8.14
N GLU A 24 -5.71 24.44 -9.28
CA GLU A 24 -6.57 24.05 -10.42
C GLU A 24 -8.02 23.59 -10.21
N THR A 25 -8.93 24.46 -10.68
CA THR A 25 -10.37 24.23 -10.88
C THR A 25 -10.64 23.55 -12.23
N GLY A 26 -11.15 22.32 -12.22
CA GLY A 26 -11.73 21.69 -13.42
C GLY A 26 -13.21 22.05 -13.57
N LYS A 27 -13.60 22.64 -14.70
CA LYS A 27 -15.00 22.97 -15.04
C LYS A 27 -15.54 21.90 -15.98
N ILE A 28 -16.60 21.20 -15.58
CA ILE A 28 -17.36 20.31 -16.47
C ILE A 28 -18.75 20.93 -16.61
N GLU A 29 -19.03 21.50 -17.78
CA GLU A 29 -20.34 22.06 -18.12
C GLU A 29 -21.30 20.92 -18.47
N ASN A 30 -22.33 20.75 -17.65
CA ASN A 30 -23.57 20.10 -18.03
C ASN A 30 -24.73 21.01 -17.62
N ASP A 31 -25.66 21.15 -18.56
CA ASP A 31 -26.83 22.02 -18.49
C ASP A 31 -27.70 21.67 -17.26
N GLU A 32 -28.14 22.73 -16.57
CA GLU A 32 -29.03 22.76 -15.40
C GLU A 32 -28.46 22.29 -14.04
N SER A 33 -28.19 23.29 -13.19
CA SER A 33 -27.67 23.26 -11.80
C SER A 33 -26.15 23.14 -11.63
N GLU A 34 -25.47 24.29 -11.51
CA GLU A 34 -24.08 24.38 -11.06
C GLU A 34 -23.97 23.90 -9.60
N THR A 35 -23.83 22.60 -9.41
CA THR A 35 -23.46 22.03 -8.12
C THR A 35 -21.94 22.09 -8.04
N GLN A 36 -21.41 23.17 -7.48
CA GLN A 36 -19.98 23.28 -7.20
C GLN A 36 -19.61 22.37 -6.04
N PHE A 37 -19.17 21.15 -6.35
CA PHE A 37 -18.62 20.24 -5.35
C PHE A 37 -17.10 20.43 -5.31
N SER A 38 -16.60 21.09 -4.26
CA SER A 38 -15.15 21.19 -4.00
C SER A 38 -14.74 20.12 -3.00
N ILE A 39 -13.94 19.15 -3.44
CA ILE A 39 -13.23 18.24 -2.54
C ILE A 39 -11.88 18.88 -2.23
N SER A 40 -11.75 19.50 -1.06
CA SER A 40 -10.45 19.94 -0.55
C SER A 40 -9.79 18.76 0.14
N VAL A 41 -8.65 18.30 -0.37
CA VAL A 41 -7.81 17.31 0.30
C VAL A 41 -6.53 18.02 0.73
N ASP A 42 -6.17 17.90 2.01
CA ASP A 42 -4.95 18.51 2.52
C ASP A 42 -3.73 17.97 1.76
N ALA A 43 -2.85 18.87 1.29
CA ALA A 43 -1.66 18.52 0.53
C ALA A 43 -0.77 17.43 1.19
N PRO A 44 -0.58 17.41 2.53
CA PRO A 44 0.15 16.34 3.21
C PRO A 44 -0.50 14.94 3.09
N ILE A 45 -1.84 14.89 3.06
CA ILE A 45 -2.60 13.63 2.92
C ILE A 45 -2.43 13.09 1.50
N LEU A 46 -2.58 13.96 0.48
CA LEU A 46 -2.34 13.59 -0.91
C LEU A 46 -0.91 13.07 -1.13
N ARG A 47 0.08 13.78 -0.60
CA ARG A 47 1.50 13.36 -0.69
C ARG A 47 1.74 11.99 -0.07
N SER A 48 1.15 11.74 1.11
CA SER A 48 1.27 10.44 1.78
C SER A 48 0.66 9.32 0.92
N LEU A 49 -0.54 9.56 0.35
CA LEU A 49 -1.18 8.58 -0.54
C LEU A 49 -0.34 8.30 -1.78
N MET A 50 0.26 9.32 -2.39
CA MET A 50 1.15 9.18 -3.56
C MET A 50 2.42 8.39 -3.27
N ASN A 51 2.86 8.30 -2.01
CA ASN A 51 4.01 7.50 -1.61
C ASN A 51 3.68 6.01 -1.41
N THR A 52 2.39 5.64 -1.38
CA THR A 52 1.97 4.25 -1.16
C THR A 52 2.66 3.25 -2.11
N PRO A 53 2.77 3.50 -3.44
CA PRO A 53 3.49 2.59 -4.33
C PRO A 53 4.98 2.41 -3.99
N LYS A 54 5.66 3.50 -3.57
CA LYS A 54 7.07 3.43 -3.16
C LYS A 54 7.24 2.66 -1.86
N ILE A 55 6.37 2.91 -0.89
CA ILE A 55 6.34 2.19 0.38
C ILE A 55 6.07 0.70 0.14
N HIS A 56 5.17 0.37 -0.77
CA HIS A 56 4.84 -1.00 -1.16
C HIS A 56 6.00 -1.72 -1.86
N ALA A 57 6.71 -1.04 -2.76
CA ALA A 57 7.95 -1.57 -3.32
C ALA A 57 9.00 -1.88 -2.23
N LEU A 58 9.13 -1.00 -1.23
CA LEU A 58 10.09 -1.17 -0.13
C LEU A 58 9.68 -2.31 0.83
N GLU A 59 8.38 -2.50 1.07
CA GLU A 59 7.84 -3.65 1.81
C GLU A 59 8.22 -4.96 1.11
N HIS A 60 7.93 -5.09 -0.18
CA HIS A 60 8.28 -6.27 -0.97
C HIS A 60 9.78 -6.56 -0.93
N ALA A 61 10.61 -5.52 -1.12
CA ALA A 61 12.05 -5.68 -1.07
C ALA A 61 12.55 -6.09 0.31
N THR A 62 11.96 -5.55 1.39
CA THR A 62 12.31 -5.91 2.77
C THR A 62 11.96 -7.37 3.05
N ILE A 63 10.79 -7.85 2.64
CA ILE A 63 10.40 -9.26 2.77
C ILE A 63 11.34 -10.16 1.96
N ALA A 64 11.71 -9.76 0.74
CA ALA A 64 12.65 -10.53 -0.08
C ALA A 64 14.04 -10.64 0.57
N VAL A 65 14.50 -9.58 1.25
CA VAL A 65 15.75 -9.60 2.01
C VAL A 65 15.64 -10.46 3.26
N LEU A 66 14.56 -10.34 4.04
CA LEU A 66 14.27 -11.20 5.19
C LEU A 66 14.33 -12.69 4.79
N ALA A 67 13.69 -13.05 3.68
CA ALA A 67 13.67 -14.42 3.18
C ALA A 67 15.05 -14.93 2.74
N SER A 68 15.85 -14.09 2.07
CA SER A 68 17.11 -14.50 1.43
C SER A 68 18.34 -14.38 2.34
N ARG A 69 18.41 -13.35 3.21
CA ARG A 69 19.56 -13.08 4.08
C ARG A 69 19.38 -13.64 5.49
N PHE A 70 18.16 -13.65 6.00
CA PHE A 70 17.85 -14.06 7.38
C PHE A 70 17.07 -15.38 7.45
N ASN A 71 16.87 -16.05 6.30
CA ASN A 71 16.10 -17.30 6.18
C ASN A 71 14.66 -17.21 6.73
N ARG A 72 14.09 -16.01 6.74
CA ARG A 72 12.75 -15.72 7.24
C ARG A 72 11.71 -15.83 6.11
N LYS A 73 11.35 -17.06 5.74
CA LYS A 73 10.49 -17.34 4.56
C LYS A 73 8.99 -17.15 4.80
N LYS A 74 8.56 -16.99 6.05
CA LYS A 74 7.15 -16.87 6.44
C LYS A 74 6.85 -15.44 6.87
N PHE A 75 6.89 -14.52 5.92
CA PHE A 75 6.53 -13.13 6.12
C PHE A 75 5.39 -12.74 5.18
N SER A 76 4.43 -12.01 5.72
CA SER A 76 3.41 -11.28 4.96
C SER A 76 3.58 -9.80 5.25
N GLY A 77 3.13 -8.94 4.32
CA GLY A 77 3.17 -7.51 4.53
C GLY A 77 1.86 -6.81 4.20
N LEU A 78 1.74 -5.58 4.72
CA LEU A 78 0.63 -4.69 4.49
C LEU A 78 1.14 -3.25 4.43
N SER A 79 1.09 -2.66 3.25
CA SER A 79 1.52 -1.28 3.01
C SER A 79 0.44 -0.25 3.31
N LEU A 80 0.86 0.86 3.90
CA LEU A 80 0.06 2.04 4.24
C LEU A 80 0.75 3.32 3.73
N PRO A 81 0.04 4.45 3.65
CA PRO A 81 0.61 5.72 3.16
C PRO A 81 1.80 6.28 3.97
N PHE A 82 2.03 5.79 5.19
CA PHE A 82 3.03 6.29 6.14
C PHE A 82 3.94 5.19 6.70
N GLY A 83 3.91 4.01 6.11
CA GLY A 83 4.69 2.86 6.56
C GLY A 83 4.10 1.53 6.13
N PHE A 84 4.62 0.43 6.65
CA PHE A 84 4.07 -0.89 6.36
C PHE A 84 4.21 -1.82 7.57
N PHE A 85 3.34 -2.82 7.62
CA PHE A 85 3.46 -3.93 8.56
C PHE A 85 4.21 -5.08 7.91
N LEU A 86 5.03 -5.74 8.72
CA LEU A 86 5.61 -7.06 8.43
C LEU A 86 5.08 -8.03 9.48
N ILE A 87 4.51 -9.14 9.06
CA ILE A 87 3.90 -10.15 9.94
C ILE A 87 4.70 -11.45 9.77
N GLY A 88 5.38 -11.87 10.84
CA GLY A 88 6.31 -12.99 10.86
C GLY A 88 7.31 -12.88 12.00
N GLU A 89 8.01 -13.98 12.29
CA GLU A 89 8.99 -14.07 13.39
C GLU A 89 10.39 -13.62 12.94
N ALA A 90 10.91 -12.56 13.56
CA ALA A 90 12.26 -12.03 13.36
C ALA A 90 12.69 -11.20 14.60
N SER A 91 13.96 -10.82 14.72
CA SER A 91 14.36 -9.77 15.67
C SER A 91 14.16 -8.37 15.06
N ILE A 92 14.08 -7.34 15.91
CA ILE A 92 13.99 -5.94 15.43
C ILE A 92 15.23 -5.57 14.60
N GLU A 93 16.40 -6.10 14.99
CA GLU A 93 17.66 -5.90 14.27
C GLU A 93 17.62 -6.54 12.89
N GLU A 94 17.11 -7.78 12.76
CA GLU A 94 16.94 -8.43 11.46
C GLU A 94 15.99 -7.63 10.56
N VAL A 95 14.90 -7.09 11.11
CA VAL A 95 13.96 -6.24 10.36
C VAL A 95 14.62 -4.94 9.91
N ARG A 96 15.39 -4.29 10.78
CA ARG A 96 16.09 -3.05 10.46
C ARG A 96 17.16 -3.26 9.39
N ASP A 97 18.00 -4.29 9.56
CA ASP A 97 19.04 -4.62 8.59
C ASP A 97 18.43 -5.01 7.24
N ALA A 98 17.32 -5.77 7.25
CA ALA A 98 16.63 -6.13 6.03
C ALA A 98 16.05 -4.90 5.30
N PHE A 99 15.50 -3.95 6.05
CA PHE A 99 15.03 -2.67 5.50
C PHE A 99 16.17 -1.88 4.86
N ASP A 100 17.29 -1.71 5.56
CA ASP A 100 18.43 -0.92 5.07
C ASP A 100 19.05 -1.55 3.82
N ILE A 101 19.17 -2.87 3.80
CA ILE A 101 19.63 -3.63 2.62
C ILE A 101 18.62 -3.47 1.46
N ALA A 102 17.31 -3.59 1.73
CA ALA A 102 16.28 -3.44 0.71
C ALA A 102 16.29 -2.05 0.08
N LEU A 103 16.37 -1.01 0.91
CA LEU A 103 16.48 0.39 0.48
C LEU A 103 17.72 0.61 -0.38
N SER A 104 18.86 0.08 0.06
CA SER A 104 20.14 0.20 -0.67
C SER A 104 20.07 -0.49 -2.04
N ARG A 105 19.53 -1.71 -2.11
CA ARG A 105 19.41 -2.49 -3.36
C ARG A 105 18.44 -1.86 -4.35
N LEU A 106 17.30 -1.35 -3.89
CA LEU A 106 16.37 -0.60 -4.74
C LEU A 106 17.01 0.68 -5.29
N LYS A 107 17.73 1.43 -4.45
CA LYS A 107 18.51 2.61 -4.88
C LYS A 107 19.61 2.25 -5.88
N ALA A 108 20.17 1.05 -5.79
CA ALA A 108 21.16 0.51 -6.74
C ALA A 108 20.53 0.01 -8.05
N GLY A 109 19.21 0.08 -8.21
CA GLY A 109 18.51 -0.30 -9.44
C GLY A 109 18.03 -1.74 -9.50
N GLU A 110 18.02 -2.48 -8.38
CA GLU A 110 17.46 -3.84 -8.32
C GLU A 110 15.92 -3.81 -8.25
N THR A 111 15.28 -3.28 -9.30
CA THR A 111 13.84 -2.99 -9.34
C THR A 111 12.94 -4.22 -9.20
N GLU A 112 13.44 -5.41 -9.55
CA GLU A 112 12.69 -6.67 -9.40
C GLU A 112 12.33 -6.97 -7.94
N LEU A 113 13.04 -6.40 -6.96
CA LEU A 113 12.71 -6.53 -5.54
C LEU A 113 11.41 -5.80 -5.16
N ALA A 114 10.97 -4.84 -5.98
CA ALA A 114 9.71 -4.14 -5.77
C ALA A 114 8.47 -5.01 -6.07
N LEU A 115 8.65 -6.18 -6.71
CA LEU A 115 7.55 -7.03 -7.15
C LEU A 115 7.51 -8.32 -6.31
N SER A 116 6.30 -8.76 -5.95
CA SER A 116 6.10 -9.99 -5.18
C SER A 116 5.07 -10.91 -5.83
N LYS A 117 5.45 -12.18 -5.98
CA LYS A 117 4.53 -13.24 -6.45
C LYS A 117 3.39 -13.50 -5.47
N ASN A 118 3.59 -13.18 -4.19
CA ASN A 118 2.65 -13.43 -3.11
C ASN A 118 1.90 -12.16 -2.67
N CYS A 119 1.91 -11.10 -3.49
CA CYS A 119 1.22 -9.85 -3.19
C CYS A 119 -0.31 -10.00 -3.27
N GLY A 120 -1.03 -9.33 -2.37
CA GLY A 120 -2.49 -9.25 -2.38
C GLY A 120 -3.07 -8.66 -3.68
N THR A 121 -2.34 -7.78 -4.37
CA THR A 121 -2.73 -7.25 -5.69
C THR A 121 -2.98 -8.37 -6.70
N ASN A 122 -2.23 -9.46 -6.66
CA ASN A 122 -2.44 -10.61 -7.56
C ASN A 122 -3.79 -11.26 -7.34
N ILE A 123 -4.20 -11.40 -6.07
CA ILE A 123 -5.49 -11.97 -5.68
C ILE A 123 -6.62 -10.99 -6.05
N ALA A 124 -6.44 -9.70 -5.77
CA ALA A 124 -7.43 -8.67 -6.04
C ALA A 124 -7.74 -8.55 -7.54
N VAL A 125 -6.69 -8.49 -8.40
CA VAL A 125 -6.84 -8.44 -9.85
C VAL A 125 -7.52 -9.71 -10.38
N THR A 126 -7.06 -10.89 -9.93
CA THR A 126 -7.68 -12.17 -10.32
C THR A 126 -9.16 -12.21 -9.93
N GLY A 127 -9.48 -11.83 -8.70
CA GLY A 127 -10.85 -11.81 -8.18
C GLY A 127 -11.75 -10.84 -8.95
N ALA A 128 -11.26 -9.64 -9.27
CA ALA A 128 -11.99 -8.67 -10.06
C ALA A 128 -12.32 -9.21 -11.47
N LEU A 129 -11.35 -9.81 -12.16
CA LEU A 129 -11.56 -10.42 -13.47
C LEU A 129 -12.58 -11.56 -13.42
N CYS A 130 -12.47 -12.43 -12.42
CA CYS A 130 -13.42 -13.51 -12.19
C CYS A 130 -14.84 -12.98 -11.91
N ALA A 131 -14.96 -11.96 -11.06
CA ALA A 131 -16.25 -11.35 -10.72
C ALA A 131 -16.91 -10.71 -11.94
N LEU A 132 -16.17 -9.89 -12.70
CA LEU A 132 -16.67 -9.26 -13.93
C LEU A 132 -17.11 -10.31 -14.96
N THR A 133 -16.34 -11.38 -15.11
CA THR A 133 -16.67 -12.48 -16.02
C THR A 133 -17.93 -13.22 -15.57
N ALA A 134 -18.08 -13.48 -14.27
CA ALA A 134 -19.29 -14.11 -13.73
C ALA A 134 -20.53 -13.22 -13.93
N ILE A 135 -20.41 -11.92 -13.67
CA ILE A 135 -21.49 -10.94 -13.93
C ILE A 135 -21.86 -10.96 -15.41
N ALA A 136 -20.89 -10.87 -16.31
CA ALA A 136 -21.12 -10.88 -17.75
C ALA A 136 -21.77 -12.19 -18.22
N ALA A 137 -21.25 -13.34 -17.79
CA ALA A 137 -21.74 -14.66 -18.19
C ALA A 137 -23.18 -14.93 -17.71
N LEU A 138 -23.54 -14.44 -16.52
CA LEU A 138 -24.87 -14.65 -15.94
C LEU A 138 -25.88 -13.55 -16.29
N SER A 139 -25.41 -12.44 -16.87
CA SER A 139 -26.26 -11.33 -17.30
C SER A 139 -27.36 -11.80 -18.27
N GLY A 140 -28.57 -11.28 -18.07
CA GLY A 140 -29.75 -11.60 -18.88
C GLY A 140 -30.36 -12.99 -18.65
N THR A 141 -29.82 -13.81 -17.73
CA THR A 141 -30.45 -15.09 -17.37
C THR A 141 -31.67 -14.87 -16.48
N LYS A 142 -32.80 -15.50 -16.82
CA LYS A 142 -34.09 -15.36 -16.11
C LYS A 142 -34.46 -16.58 -15.28
N SER A 143 -33.78 -17.72 -15.48
CA SER A 143 -34.06 -18.97 -14.76
C SER A 143 -32.80 -19.75 -14.41
N THR A 144 -32.90 -20.61 -13.40
CA THR A 144 -31.82 -21.52 -13.00
C THR A 144 -31.39 -22.45 -14.13
N LYS A 145 -32.33 -22.87 -15.00
CA LYS A 145 -32.02 -23.72 -16.17
C LYS A 145 -31.14 -23.00 -17.18
N GLU A 146 -31.36 -21.70 -17.41
CA GLU A 146 -30.51 -20.88 -18.29
C GLU A 146 -29.12 -20.67 -17.69
N ARG A 147 -29.03 -20.44 -16.37
CA ARG A 147 -27.74 -20.35 -15.67
C ARG A 147 -26.95 -21.66 -15.78
N MET A 148 -27.62 -22.80 -15.60
CA MET A 148 -27.00 -24.12 -15.71
C MET A 148 -26.45 -24.39 -17.12
N LYS A 149 -27.16 -23.95 -18.17
CA LYS A 149 -26.66 -24.04 -19.55
C LYS A 149 -25.36 -23.26 -19.79
N ARG A 150 -25.07 -22.24 -18.99
CA ARG A 150 -23.85 -21.42 -19.09
C ARG A 150 -22.77 -21.84 -18.08
N PHE A 151 -23.06 -22.82 -17.22
CA PHE A 151 -22.18 -23.21 -16.12
C PHE A 151 -20.82 -23.71 -16.61
N ASP A 152 -20.79 -24.62 -17.59
CA ASP A 152 -19.53 -25.19 -18.07
C ASP A 152 -18.60 -24.12 -18.65
N LEU A 153 -19.14 -23.22 -19.49
CA LEU A 153 -18.39 -22.10 -20.04
C LEU A 153 -17.90 -21.15 -18.95
N LEU A 154 -18.75 -20.85 -17.96
CA LEU A 154 -18.36 -20.01 -16.83
C LEU A 154 -17.24 -20.67 -16.02
N ALA A 155 -17.38 -21.96 -15.67
CA ALA A 155 -16.39 -22.71 -14.91
C ALA A 155 -15.03 -22.76 -15.63
N LEU A 156 -15.03 -23.02 -16.94
CA LEU A 156 -13.82 -22.99 -17.77
C LEU A 156 -13.18 -21.59 -17.80
N SER A 157 -14.00 -20.54 -17.93
CA SER A 157 -13.51 -19.15 -17.97
C SER A 157 -12.88 -18.74 -16.64
N LEU A 158 -13.53 -19.06 -15.52
CA LEU A 158 -12.99 -18.79 -14.18
C LEU A 158 -11.73 -19.60 -13.89
N GLY A 159 -11.70 -20.88 -14.29
CA GLY A 159 -10.51 -21.72 -14.21
C GLY A 159 -9.32 -21.11 -14.96
N PHE A 160 -9.55 -20.70 -16.21
CA PHE A 160 -8.53 -20.01 -17.02
C PHE A 160 -8.05 -18.70 -16.37
N LEU A 161 -8.98 -17.85 -15.92
CA LEU A 161 -8.64 -16.57 -15.26
C LEU A 161 -7.89 -16.77 -13.96
N SER A 162 -8.21 -17.80 -13.16
CA SER A 162 -7.43 -18.11 -11.95
C SER A 162 -5.98 -18.48 -12.25
N ARG A 163 -5.69 -19.00 -13.45
CA ARG A 163 -4.33 -19.35 -13.87
C ARG A 163 -3.54 -18.15 -14.39
N ILE A 164 -4.18 -17.24 -15.14
CA ILE A 164 -3.52 -16.07 -15.74
C ILE A 164 -3.59 -14.80 -14.89
N GLY A 165 -4.57 -14.72 -13.99
CA GLY A 165 -4.85 -13.55 -13.16
C GLY A 165 -3.66 -13.10 -12.31
N PRO A 166 -2.88 -14.00 -11.67
CA PRO A 166 -1.69 -13.60 -10.93
C PRO A 166 -0.63 -12.91 -11.80
N GLU A 167 -0.48 -13.30 -13.07
CA GLU A 167 0.47 -12.68 -14.01
C GLU A 167 -0.01 -11.26 -14.39
N LEU A 168 -1.32 -11.08 -14.59
CA LEU A 168 -1.92 -9.75 -14.77
C LEU A 168 -1.78 -8.89 -13.50
N GLY A 169 -1.86 -9.51 -12.33
CA GLY A 169 -1.58 -8.88 -11.05
C GLY A 169 -0.14 -8.37 -10.94
N MET A 170 0.84 -9.14 -11.41
CA MET A 170 2.24 -8.70 -11.45
C MET A 170 2.43 -7.48 -12.36
N LEU A 171 1.71 -7.40 -13.48
CA LEU A 171 1.70 -6.20 -14.33
C LEU A 171 1.08 -5.00 -13.58
N ALA A 172 -0.04 -5.21 -12.88
CA ALA A 172 -0.64 -4.15 -12.06
C ALA A 172 0.30 -3.70 -10.93
N GLN A 173 1.08 -4.61 -10.34
CA GLN A 173 2.11 -4.21 -9.38
C GLN A 173 3.13 -3.29 -10.02
N LYS A 174 3.71 -3.71 -11.14
CA LYS A 174 4.77 -2.98 -11.83
C LYS A 174 4.34 -1.59 -12.29
N GLU A 175 3.12 -1.46 -12.80
CA GLU A 175 2.67 -0.23 -13.45
C GLU A 175 1.84 0.69 -12.53
N ILE A 176 1.26 0.16 -11.43
CA ILE A 176 0.28 0.89 -10.62
C ILE A 176 0.61 0.82 -9.12
N THR A 177 0.74 -0.39 -8.57
CA THR A 177 0.74 -0.53 -7.10
C THR A 177 2.13 -0.47 -6.48
N THR A 178 3.20 -0.43 -7.26
CA THR A 178 4.58 -0.34 -6.78
C THR A 178 5.37 0.69 -7.58
N ASP A 179 6.30 1.37 -6.92
CA ASP A 179 7.27 2.28 -7.56
C ASP A 179 8.66 2.01 -6.98
N PRO A 180 9.63 1.49 -7.75
CA PRO A 180 10.96 1.18 -7.23
C PRO A 180 11.79 2.44 -6.90
N ASN A 181 11.35 3.64 -7.29
CA ASN A 181 12.02 4.89 -6.97
C ASN A 181 11.75 5.34 -5.53
N VAL A 182 12.39 4.63 -4.59
CA VAL A 182 12.28 4.86 -3.13
C VAL A 182 13.23 5.96 -2.63
N ALA A 183 13.76 6.80 -3.52
CA ALA A 183 14.62 7.91 -3.13
C ALA A 183 13.83 8.90 -2.23
N GLY A 184 14.47 9.33 -1.13
CA GLY A 184 13.85 10.22 -0.14
C GLY A 184 13.09 9.50 0.97
N LEU A 185 12.78 8.20 0.84
CA LEU A 185 12.17 7.43 1.93
C LEU A 185 13.22 7.05 2.98
N ASN A 186 12.87 7.26 4.25
CA ASN A 186 13.67 6.84 5.40
C ASN A 186 12.78 6.19 6.47
N VAL A 187 13.35 5.25 7.20
CA VAL A 187 12.72 4.70 8.42
C VAL A 187 12.93 5.66 9.59
N THR A 188 11.87 5.91 10.34
CA THR A 188 11.95 6.67 11.61
C THR A 188 11.85 5.78 12.82
N GLU A 189 11.07 4.71 12.70
CA GLU A 189 10.72 3.88 13.84
C GLU A 189 10.34 2.48 13.37
N ILE A 190 10.77 1.46 14.11
CA ILE A 190 10.31 0.09 13.97
C ILE A 190 9.72 -0.32 15.32
N LYS A 191 8.41 -0.57 15.35
CA LYS A 191 7.69 -1.01 16.55
C LYS A 191 7.29 -2.46 16.41
N GLN A 192 7.73 -3.31 17.33
CA GLN A 192 7.19 -4.64 17.47
C GLN A 192 5.75 -4.58 18.01
N THR A 193 4.89 -5.44 17.48
CA THR A 193 3.48 -5.56 17.86
C THR A 193 3.00 -6.99 17.60
N THR A 194 1.70 -7.22 17.73
CA THR A 194 1.07 -8.52 17.47
C THR A 194 -0.20 -8.30 16.67
N ILE A 195 -0.34 -9.02 15.56
CA ILE A 195 -1.53 -8.97 14.70
C ILE A 195 -2.09 -10.38 14.59
N PHE A 196 -3.36 -10.58 14.96
CA PHE A 196 -4.03 -11.89 14.97
C PHE A 196 -3.25 -13.00 15.71
N GLY A 197 -2.51 -12.64 16.77
CA GLY A 197 -1.70 -13.59 17.55
C GLY A 197 -0.34 -13.92 16.94
N HIS A 198 0.03 -13.31 15.82
CA HIS A 198 1.35 -13.44 15.20
C HIS A 198 2.23 -12.23 15.49
N GLU A 199 3.53 -12.46 15.65
CA GLU A 199 4.52 -11.39 15.73
C GLU A 199 4.44 -10.49 14.49
N ALA A 200 4.49 -9.18 14.73
CA ALA A 200 4.46 -8.20 13.66
C ALA A 200 5.33 -6.99 13.98
N TYR A 201 5.70 -6.26 12.95
CA TYR A 201 6.55 -5.08 13.03
C TYR A 201 5.92 -3.99 12.19
N PHE A 202 5.65 -2.84 12.81
CA PHE A 202 5.28 -1.64 12.08
C PHE A 202 6.53 -0.82 11.77
N VAL A 203 6.82 -0.64 10.49
CA VAL A 203 7.94 0.16 9.99
C VAL A 203 7.38 1.51 9.55
N LYS A 204 7.66 2.56 10.33
CA LYS A 204 7.20 3.92 10.05
C LYS A 204 8.14 4.61 9.07
N ILE A 205 7.58 5.06 7.96
CA ILE A 205 8.31 5.72 6.88
C ILE A 205 7.96 7.21 6.85
N ILE A 206 8.98 8.04 6.67
CA ILE A 206 8.81 9.44 6.30
C ILE A 206 9.54 9.70 4.99
N GLU A 207 9.07 10.70 4.26
CA GLU A 207 9.79 11.24 3.13
C GLU A 207 10.63 12.43 3.62
N SER A 208 11.95 12.36 3.46
CA SER A 208 12.82 13.51 3.72
C SER A 208 12.45 14.64 2.77
N GLU A 209 12.29 15.84 3.30
CA GLU A 209 12.34 17.04 2.46
C GLU A 209 13.74 17.13 1.83
N ARG A 210 13.77 17.49 0.56
CA ARG A 210 15.01 17.78 -0.17
C ARG A 210 15.36 19.24 -0.04
#